data_AF-A0A950Q4K6-F1
#
_entry.id   AF-A0A950Q4K6-F1
#
_cell.length_a   1.000
_cell.length_b   1.000
_cell.length_c   1.000
_cell.angle_alpha   90.00
_cell.angle_beta   90.00
_cell.angle_gamma   90.00
#
_symmetry.space_group_name_H-M   'P 1'
#
loop_
_entity.id
_entity.type
_entity.pdbx_description
1 polymer ?
#
loop_
_entity_poly.entity_id
_entity_poly.type
_entity_poly.pdbx_seq_one_letter_code
_entity_poly.pdbx_strand_id
1 'polypeptide(L)'
;MSDAMALVSVGTTDFGALRGLTDAFRAAGLPVVHMVDTTALAADATAPSSLLDVELLEAGGVQTVRRGEMAMALATGGAFDATPLDALLRGLGVDTVVVGGPIPSSRVSASVTAAELRGYRVLLATEELALTLGAYLRAA
;
A
#
# COMPACT_ATOMS: atom_id res chain seq x y z
N MET A 1 10.16 21.16 -5.48
CA MET A 1 9.29 20.05 -5.89
C MET A 1 9.75 18.87 -5.07
N SER A 2 8.93 18.39 -4.14
CA SER A 2 9.33 17.31 -3.23
C SER A 2 9.00 15.99 -3.89
N ASP A 3 9.97 15.09 -4.12
CA ASP A 3 9.74 13.74 -4.62
C ASP A 3 9.23 12.81 -3.49
N ALA A 4 8.21 13.26 -2.77
CA ALA A 4 7.64 12.53 -1.65
C ALA A 4 6.76 11.39 -2.19
N MET A 5 7.26 10.17 -2.02
CA MET A 5 6.66 8.96 -2.58
C MET A 5 6.20 8.00 -1.48
N ALA A 6 5.07 7.34 -1.69
CA ALA A 6 4.61 6.25 -0.82
C ALA A 6 4.28 4.99 -1.62
N LEU A 7 4.53 3.82 -1.02
CA LEU A 7 4.10 2.53 -1.55
C LEU A 7 2.73 2.17 -0.97
N VAL A 8 1.76 1.86 -1.82
CA VAL A 8 0.43 1.35 -1.45
C VAL A 8 0.28 -0.05 -2.01
N SER A 9 0.35 -1.07 -1.14
CA SER A 9 0.10 -2.45 -1.54
C SER A 9 -1.38 -2.79 -1.39
N VAL A 10 -1.98 -3.37 -2.43
CA VAL A 10 -3.40 -3.73 -2.49
C VAL A 10 -3.56 -5.24 -2.45
N GLY A 11 -4.12 -5.76 -1.36
CA GLY A 11 -4.30 -7.20 -1.15
C GLY A 11 -3.06 -7.84 -0.55
N THR A 12 -2.72 -9.06 -0.97
CA THR A 12 -1.56 -9.79 -0.41
C THR A 12 -0.22 -9.20 -0.88
N THR A 13 0.72 -9.11 0.06
CA THR A 13 2.08 -8.61 -0.14
C THR A 13 3.10 -9.71 -0.44
N ASP A 14 2.69 -10.97 -0.45
CA ASP A 14 3.61 -12.14 -0.45
C ASP A 14 4.23 -12.50 -1.80
N PHE A 15 4.19 -11.60 -2.79
CA PHE A 15 4.90 -11.82 -4.06
C PHE A 15 6.29 -11.15 -4.04
N GLY A 16 7.32 -11.91 -4.40
CA GLY A 16 8.73 -11.61 -4.09
C GLY A 16 9.24 -10.22 -4.50
N ALA A 17 8.87 -9.71 -5.67
CA ALA A 17 9.28 -8.38 -6.13
C ALA A 17 8.69 -7.25 -5.27
N LEU A 18 7.42 -7.38 -4.84
CA LEU A 18 6.75 -6.40 -4.00
C LEU A 18 7.32 -6.38 -2.58
N ARG A 19 7.74 -7.55 -2.07
CA ARG A 19 8.48 -7.65 -0.80
C ARG A 19 9.81 -6.90 -0.88
N GLY A 20 10.60 -7.12 -1.94
CA GLY A 20 11.87 -6.42 -2.15
C GLY A 20 11.71 -4.90 -2.27
N LEU A 21 10.63 -4.45 -2.93
CA LEU A 21 10.30 -3.02 -3.01
C LEU A 21 9.89 -2.45 -1.65
N THR A 22 9.10 -3.20 -0.88
CA THR A 22 8.70 -2.80 0.50
C THR A 22 9.92 -2.61 1.39
N ASP A 23 10.87 -3.54 1.33
CA ASP A 23 12.11 -3.43 2.10
C ASP A 23 12.96 -2.21 1.67
N ALA A 24 12.98 -1.89 0.38
CA ALA A 24 13.67 -0.71 -0.14
C ALA A 24 13.02 0.61 0.34
N PHE A 25 11.68 0.70 0.30
CA PHE A 25 10.94 1.84 0.86
C PHE A 25 11.23 2.01 2.35
N ARG A 26 11.21 0.91 3.11
CA ARG A 26 11.55 0.95 4.54
C ARG A 26 12.97 1.45 4.78
N ALA A 27 13.95 0.95 4.03
CA ALA A 27 15.35 1.35 4.15
C ALA A 27 15.55 2.85 3.85
N ALA A 28 14.82 3.38 2.88
CA ALA A 28 14.83 4.79 2.52
C ALA A 28 14.01 5.68 3.48
N GLY A 29 13.34 5.11 4.49
CA GLY A 29 12.46 5.83 5.41
C GLY A 29 11.19 6.37 4.76
N LEU A 30 10.81 5.82 3.60
CA LEU A 30 9.61 6.22 2.85
C LEU A 30 8.36 5.51 3.38
N PRO A 31 7.18 6.16 3.32
CA PRO A 31 5.93 5.57 3.78
C PRO A 31 5.53 4.31 2.98
N VAL A 32 5.04 3.30 3.71
CA VAL A 32 4.40 2.10 3.17
C VAL A 32 3.01 1.95 3.77
N VAL A 33 2.00 1.73 2.92
CA VAL A 33 0.63 1.48 3.33
C VAL A 33 0.14 0.15 2.76
N HIS A 34 -0.36 -0.71 3.63
CA HIS A 34 -0.92 -2.00 3.29
C HIS A 34 -2.44 -1.96 3.34
N MET A 35 -3.08 -2.16 2.19
CA MET A 35 -4.53 -2.31 2.10
C MET A 35 -4.87 -3.79 2.23
N VAL A 36 -5.41 -4.15 3.39
CA VAL A 36 -5.67 -5.53 3.81
C VAL A 36 -7.13 -5.88 3.55
N ASP A 37 -7.37 -6.95 2.79
CA ASP A 37 -8.71 -7.51 2.64
C ASP A 37 -9.08 -8.27 3.94
N THR A 38 -9.81 -7.61 4.84
CA THR A 38 -10.20 -8.19 6.15
C THR A 38 -11.14 -9.37 5.98
N THR A 39 -11.95 -9.40 4.91
CA THR A 39 -12.85 -10.52 4.62
C THR A 39 -12.07 -11.78 4.22
N ALA A 40 -11.00 -11.62 3.43
CA ALA A 40 -10.10 -12.71 3.12
C ALA A 40 -9.31 -13.17 4.35
N LEU A 41 -8.91 -12.24 5.22
CA LEU A 41 -8.20 -12.54 6.47
C LEU A 41 -9.07 -13.32 7.46
N ALA A 42 -10.36 -12.97 7.60
CA ALA A 42 -11.31 -13.68 8.45
C ALA A 42 -11.63 -15.10 7.95
N ALA A 43 -11.56 -15.32 6.63
CA ALA A 43 -11.77 -16.63 6.02
C ALA A 43 -10.57 -17.60 6.21
N ASP A 44 -9.37 -17.07 6.44
CA ASP A 44 -8.17 -17.86 6.68
C ASP A 44 -7.95 -18.10 8.18
N ALA A 45 -8.64 -19.11 8.72
CA ALA A 45 -8.55 -19.53 10.13
C ALA A 45 -7.14 -20.03 10.56
N THR A 46 -6.18 -20.12 9.63
CA THR A 46 -4.81 -20.58 9.87
C THR A 46 -3.79 -19.44 9.83
N ALA A 47 -4.17 -18.28 9.29
CA ALA A 47 -3.32 -17.09 9.32
C ALA A 47 -3.18 -16.61 10.77
N PRO A 48 -1.96 -16.32 11.25
CA PRO A 48 -1.79 -15.78 12.58
C PRO A 48 -2.46 -14.40 12.63
N SER A 49 -3.66 -14.33 13.22
CA SER A 49 -4.39 -13.09 13.57
C SER A 49 -3.65 -12.18 14.56
N SER A 50 -2.36 -12.47 14.84
CA SER A 50 -1.60 -11.93 15.96
C SER A 50 -0.89 -10.59 15.70
N LEU A 51 -0.89 -10.08 14.47
CA LEU A 51 -0.20 -8.82 14.14
C LEU A 51 -1.14 -7.69 13.70
N LEU A 52 -2.31 -8.01 13.15
CA LEU A 52 -3.26 -7.02 12.66
C LEU A 52 -4.48 -6.94 13.57
N ASP A 53 -4.87 -5.73 13.94
CA ASP A 53 -6.07 -5.44 14.71
C ASP A 53 -7.25 -5.36 13.75
N VAL A 54 -7.90 -6.50 13.49
CA VAL A 54 -8.98 -6.62 12.50
C VAL A 54 -10.16 -5.72 12.85
N GLU A 55 -10.51 -5.63 14.14
CA GLU A 55 -11.63 -4.79 14.61
C GLU A 55 -11.35 -3.31 14.33
N LEU A 56 -10.12 -2.84 14.58
CA LEU A 56 -9.69 -1.48 14.22
C LEU A 56 -9.78 -1.24 12.71
N LEU A 57 -9.31 -2.19 11.88
CA LEU A 57 -9.32 -2.05 10.43
C LEU A 57 -10.75 -2.01 9.88
N GLU A 58 -11.64 -2.87 10.36
CA GLU A 58 -13.05 -2.90 9.96
C GLU A 58 -13.83 -1.66 10.41
N ALA A 59 -13.43 -1.04 11.53
CA ALA A 59 -13.94 0.27 11.95
C ALA A 59 -13.42 1.45 11.09
N GLY A 60 -12.62 1.18 10.06
CA GLY A 60 -11.99 2.21 9.20
C GLY A 60 -10.76 2.86 9.82
N GLY A 61 -10.21 2.25 10.88
CA GLY A 61 -9.02 2.71 11.56
C GLY A 61 -7.73 2.46 10.76
N VAL A 62 -6.67 3.17 11.17
CA VAL A 62 -5.32 3.00 10.62
C VAL A 62 -4.45 2.37 11.69
N GLN A 63 -3.95 1.17 11.42
CA GLN A 63 -3.01 0.50 12.31
C GLN A 63 -1.59 0.83 11.89
N THR A 64 -0.76 1.29 12.82
CA THR A 64 0.68 1.43 12.56
C THR A 64 1.36 0.09 12.83
N VAL A 65 1.84 -0.58 11.78
CA VAL A 65 2.56 -1.86 11.89
C VAL A 65 3.97 -1.62 12.40
N ARG A 66 4.64 -0.60 11.83
CA ARG A 66 5.99 -0.13 12.20
C ARG A 66 6.09 1.37 11.92
N ARG A 67 7.16 2.02 12.38
CA ARG A 67 7.40 3.43 12.03
C ARG A 67 7.46 3.60 10.51
N GLY A 68 6.53 4.38 9.95
CA GLY A 68 6.43 4.60 8.50
C GLY A 68 5.66 3.51 7.73
N GLU A 69 5.15 2.48 8.41
CA GLU A 69 4.42 1.36 7.81
C GLU A 69 3.03 1.22 8.46
N MET A 70 2.00 1.32 7.64
CA MET A 70 0.61 1.37 8.10
C MET A 70 -0.23 0.29 7.41
N ALA A 71 -1.28 -0.17 8.08
CA ALA A 71 -2.29 -1.06 7.53
C ALA A 71 -3.68 -0.42 7.64
N MET A 72 -4.48 -0.61 6.61
CA MET A 72 -5.87 -0.16 6.50
C MET A 72 -6.73 -1.25 5.85
N ALA A 73 -8.02 -1.29 6.14
CA ALA A 73 -8.93 -2.19 5.43
C ALA A 73 -9.04 -1.81 3.95
N LEU A 74 -8.98 -2.80 3.08
CA LEU A 74 -9.20 -2.68 1.65
C LEU A 74 -10.69 -2.83 1.36
N ALA A 75 -11.33 -1.76 0.90
CA ALA A 75 -12.70 -1.80 0.40
C ALA A 75 -12.78 -2.43 -1.00
N THR A 76 -14.00 -2.81 -1.39
CA THR A 76 -14.30 -3.37 -2.72
C THR A 76 -13.96 -2.40 -3.86
N GLY A 77 -14.10 -1.09 -3.66
CA GLY A 77 -13.74 -0.05 -4.64
C GLY A 77 -12.25 0.26 -4.74
N GLY A 78 -11.38 -0.42 -3.97
CA GLY A 78 -9.93 -0.22 -3.99
C GLY A 78 -9.41 0.60 -2.79
N ALA A 79 -8.16 1.03 -2.89
CA ALA A 79 -7.40 1.58 -1.76
C ALA A 79 -7.95 2.90 -1.20
N PHE A 80 -8.58 3.70 -2.05
CA PHE A 80 -9.08 5.05 -1.72
C PHE A 80 -10.59 5.10 -1.45
N ASP A 81 -11.27 3.96 -1.54
CA ASP A 81 -12.71 3.87 -1.39
C ASP A 81 -13.08 3.71 0.08
N ALA A 82 -13.81 4.68 0.64
CA ALA A 82 -14.19 4.74 2.05
C ALA A 82 -13.02 4.58 3.06
N THR A 83 -11.80 4.99 2.68
CA THR A 83 -10.62 4.90 3.55
C THR A 83 -10.02 6.29 3.84
N PRO A 84 -9.32 6.46 4.98
CA PRO A 84 -8.59 7.69 5.30
C PRO A 84 -7.27 7.84 4.51
N LEU A 85 -7.01 7.00 3.51
CA LEU A 85 -5.74 6.94 2.78
C LEU A 85 -5.35 8.28 2.15
N ASP A 86 -6.30 8.97 1.52
CA ASP A 86 -6.01 10.26 0.88
C ASP A 86 -5.54 11.31 1.89
N ALA A 87 -6.29 11.48 2.99
CA ALA A 87 -5.92 12.42 4.04
C ALA A 87 -4.55 12.11 4.64
N LEU A 88 -4.24 10.82 4.80
CA LEU A 88 -2.95 10.35 5.31
C LEU A 88 -1.81 10.70 4.34
N LEU A 89 -1.95 10.36 3.06
CA LEU A 89 -0.92 10.63 2.05
C LEU A 89 -0.67 12.14 1.89
N ARG A 90 -1.75 12.94 1.87
CA ARG A 90 -1.64 14.42 1.87
C ARG A 90 -0.96 14.95 3.12
N GLY A 91 -1.29 14.42 4.30
CA GLY A 91 -0.67 14.80 5.57
C GLY A 91 0.83 14.50 5.61
N LEU A 92 1.26 13.45 4.91
CA LEU A 92 2.68 13.11 4.74
C LEU A 92 3.38 13.91 3.62
N GLY A 93 2.64 14.78 2.91
CA GLY A 93 3.16 15.54 1.78
C GLY A 93 3.47 14.68 0.55
N VAL A 94 2.94 13.46 0.49
CA VAL A 94 3.12 12.54 -0.64
C VAL A 94 2.42 13.10 -1.86
N ASP A 95 3.11 13.11 -2.99
CA ASP A 95 2.54 13.47 -4.29
C ASP A 95 2.61 12.33 -5.31
N THR A 96 3.40 11.30 -5.01
CA THR A 96 3.62 10.15 -5.88
C THR A 96 3.26 8.86 -5.15
N VAL A 97 2.36 8.06 -5.74
CA VAL A 97 1.88 6.81 -5.16
C VAL A 97 2.33 5.65 -6.05
N VAL A 98 3.12 4.75 -5.47
CA VAL A 98 3.45 3.48 -6.10
C VAL A 98 2.40 2.46 -5.69
N VAL A 99 1.58 1.99 -6.61
CA VAL A 99 0.53 1.01 -6.34
C VAL A 99 1.04 -0.38 -6.70
N GLY A 100 1.08 -1.29 -5.73
CA GLY A 100 1.48 -2.68 -5.92
C GLY A 100 0.37 -3.66 -5.52
N GLY A 101 0.44 -4.89 -6.01
CA GLY A 101 -0.53 -5.94 -5.71
C GLY A 101 -0.54 -7.02 -6.80
N PRO A 102 -1.46 -7.99 -6.73
CA PRO A 102 -1.63 -8.97 -7.81
C PRO A 102 -2.12 -8.23 -9.06
N ILE A 103 -1.41 -8.40 -10.18
CA ILE A 103 -1.77 -7.81 -11.47
C ILE A 103 -1.99 -8.97 -12.46
N PRO A 104 -3.14 -9.02 -13.16
CA PRO A 104 -4.23 -8.03 -13.17
C PRO A 104 -5.16 -8.14 -11.95
N SER A 105 -5.65 -7.00 -11.46
CA SER A 105 -6.66 -6.92 -10.38
C SER A 105 -7.52 -5.68 -10.53
N SER A 106 -8.84 -5.86 -10.44
CA SER A 106 -9.82 -4.75 -10.48
C SER A 106 -9.59 -3.77 -9.33
N ARG A 107 -9.21 -4.25 -8.14
CA ARG A 107 -8.91 -3.40 -6.98
C ARG A 107 -7.65 -2.55 -7.22
N VAL A 108 -6.64 -3.11 -7.87
CA VAL A 108 -5.42 -2.36 -8.24
C VAL A 108 -5.77 -1.28 -9.27
N SER A 109 -6.48 -1.63 -10.34
CA SER A 109 -6.91 -0.65 -11.35
C SER A 109 -7.78 0.46 -10.77
N ALA A 110 -8.73 0.13 -9.90
CA ALA A 110 -9.57 1.12 -9.23
C ALA A 110 -8.75 2.05 -8.33
N SER A 111 -7.74 1.52 -7.62
CA SER A 111 -6.83 2.31 -6.79
C SER A 111 -5.98 3.28 -7.60
N VAL A 112 -5.48 2.84 -8.76
CA VAL A 112 -4.72 3.68 -9.70
C VAL A 112 -5.60 4.83 -10.19
N THR A 113 -6.77 4.52 -10.75
CA THR A 113 -7.70 5.54 -11.25
C THR A 113 -8.10 6.51 -10.14
N ALA A 114 -8.37 6.01 -8.93
CA ALA A 114 -8.76 6.84 -7.80
C ALA A 114 -7.62 7.79 -7.35
N ALA A 115 -6.37 7.34 -7.40
CA ALA A 115 -5.19 8.17 -7.11
C ALA A 115 -4.98 9.25 -8.19
N GLU A 116 -5.09 8.89 -9.47
CA GLU A 116 -4.95 9.84 -10.58
C GLU A 116 -6.03 10.93 -10.53
N LEU A 117 -7.29 10.57 -10.26
CA LEU A 117 -8.40 11.52 -10.12
C LEU A 117 -8.19 12.50 -8.95
N ARG A 118 -7.40 12.10 -7.94
CA ARG A 118 -7.03 12.95 -6.80
C ARG A 118 -5.78 13.77 -7.08
N GLY A 119 -5.15 13.62 -8.25
CA GLY A 119 -3.97 14.39 -8.67
C GLY A 119 -2.64 13.84 -8.16
N TYR A 120 -2.58 12.58 -7.72
CA TYR A 120 -1.32 11.91 -7.45
C TYR A 120 -0.65 11.49 -8.76
N ARG A 121 0.69 11.52 -8.77
CA ARG A 121 1.48 10.80 -9.78
C ARG A 121 1.44 9.32 -9.44
N VAL A 122 0.99 8.47 -10.34
CA VAL A 122 0.82 7.04 -10.04
C VAL A 122 1.84 6.21 -10.79
N LEU A 123 2.50 5.31 -10.07
CA LEU A 123 3.41 4.32 -10.61
C LEU A 123 2.87 2.93 -10.29
N LEU A 124 2.61 2.11 -11.31
CA LEU A 124 2.18 0.73 -11.09
C LEU A 124 3.40 -0.16 -10.87
N ALA A 125 3.53 -0.76 -9.68
CA ALA A 125 4.62 -1.67 -9.33
C ALA A 125 4.46 -3.03 -10.04
N THR A 126 4.73 -3.04 -11.34
CA THR A 126 5.05 -4.26 -12.08
C THR A 126 6.34 -4.88 -11.52
N GLU A 127 6.61 -6.15 -11.80
CA GLU A 127 7.84 -6.79 -11.32
C GLU A 127 9.10 -6.02 -11.73
N GLU A 128 9.16 -5.56 -12.99
CA GLU A 128 10.29 -4.80 -13.51
C GLU A 128 10.46 -3.44 -12.81
N LEU A 129 9.35 -2.73 -12.56
CA LEU A 129 9.40 -1.46 -11.84
C LEU A 129 9.79 -1.68 -10.38
N ALA A 130 9.23 -2.70 -9.73
CA ALA A 130 9.54 -3.03 -8.34
C ALA A 130 11.03 -3.36 -8.16
N LEU A 131 11.64 -4.09 -9.10
CA LEU A 131 13.07 -4.38 -9.09
C LEU A 131 13.91 -3.11 -9.32
N THR A 132 13.59 -2.34 -10.36
CA THR A 132 14.34 -1.14 -10.76
C THR A 132 14.27 -0.05 -9.69
N LEU A 133 13.06 0.29 -9.23
CA LEU A 133 12.85 1.29 -8.20
C LEU A 133 13.44 0.84 -6.86
N GLY A 134 13.29 -0.45 -6.52
CA GLY A 134 13.91 -1.00 -5.31
C GLY A 134 15.44 -0.96 -5.36
N ALA A 135 16.06 -1.12 -6.53
CA ALA A 135 17.50 -0.94 -6.70
C ALA A 135 17.91 0.53 -6.57
N TYR A 136 17.15 1.44 -7.19
CA TYR A 136 17.39 2.89 -7.11
C TYR A 136 17.35 3.39 -5.65
N LEU A 137 16.30 3.04 -4.91
CA LEU A 137 16.12 3.47 -3.51
C LEU A 137 17.19 2.91 -2.57
N ARG A 138 17.81 1.77 -2.89
CA ARG A 138 18.91 1.20 -2.11
C ARG A 138 20.27 1.83 -2.41
N ALA A 139 20.39 2.52 -3.54
CA ALA A 139 21.62 3.19 -3.97
C ALA A 139 21.66 4.68 -3.56
N ALA A 140 20.52 5.25 -3.17
CA ALA A 140 20.37 6.61 -2.65
C ALA A 140 20.76 6.68 -1.17
#